data_AF-A0A5C3L030-F1
#
_entry.id   AF-A0A5C3L030-F1
#
_cell.length_a   1.000
_cell.length_b   1.000
_cell.length_c   1.000
_cell.angle_alpha   90.00
_cell.angle_beta   90.00
_cell.angle_gamma   90.00
#
_symmetry.space_group_name_H-M   'P 1'
#
loop_
_entity.id
_entity.type
_entity.pdbx_description
1 polymer ?
#
loop_
_entity_poly.entity_id
_entity_poly.type
_entity_poly.pdbx_seq_one_letter_code
_entity_poly.pdbx_strand_id
1 'polypeptide(L)'
;SSPPGFNPGQSPNYRFIRPRAPSPYMRSLLVYIDAVNARDFGSLATVFDDALEHRILPKSLARPVLTKKLYIDYWRSVMAMFSQFEGYTEGESVSGTRYNNEYMMLMHFSPLTQEEIENGQLPKIRYLKEFVDSTYSVQFFKEESERQRQLKEKDKQ
;
A
#
# COMPACT_ATOMS: atom_id res chain seq x y z
N SER A 1 -30.32 23.00 21.16
CA SER A 1 -29.74 21.70 20.81
C SER A 1 -28.38 21.94 20.19
N SER A 2 -27.31 21.37 20.73
CA SER A 2 -26.00 21.43 20.09
C SER A 2 -26.06 20.69 18.75
N PRO A 3 -25.35 21.14 17.70
CA PRO A 3 -25.28 20.38 16.46
C PRO A 3 -24.68 19.00 16.77
N PRO A 4 -25.14 17.92 16.10
CA PRO A 4 -24.53 16.61 16.25
C PRO A 4 -23.04 16.75 15.95
N GLY A 5 -22.20 16.37 16.92
CA GLY A 5 -20.75 16.43 16.78
C GLY A 5 -20.34 15.65 15.53
N PHE A 6 -19.41 16.21 14.76
CA PHE A 6 -18.82 15.52 13.62
C PHE A 6 -18.29 14.15 14.07
N ASN A 7 -18.92 13.08 13.60
CA ASN A 7 -18.46 11.71 13.83
C ASN A 7 -17.82 11.20 12.53
N PRO A 8 -16.47 11.20 12.42
CA PRO A 8 -15.81 10.76 11.20
C PRO A 8 -16.14 9.31 10.82
N GLY A 9 -16.47 8.45 11.80
CA GLY A 9 -16.88 7.05 11.57
C GLY A 9 -18.31 6.87 11.04
N GLN A 10 -19.09 7.95 10.91
CA GLN A 10 -20.40 7.96 10.26
C GLN A 10 -20.40 8.74 8.94
N SER A 11 -19.22 9.14 8.45
CA SER A 11 -19.09 9.73 7.13
C SER A 11 -19.58 8.70 6.11
N PRO A 12 -20.45 9.08 5.15
CA PRO A 12 -20.76 8.22 4.03
C PRO A 12 -19.45 7.72 3.40
N ASN A 13 -19.40 6.46 2.98
CA ASN A 13 -18.32 5.96 2.13
C ASN A 13 -18.36 6.75 0.81
N TYR A 14 -17.73 7.92 0.79
CA TYR A 14 -17.58 8.71 -0.42
C TYR A 14 -16.66 7.90 -1.33
N ARG A 15 -17.26 7.28 -2.34
CA ARG A 15 -16.51 6.63 -3.40
C ARG A 15 -15.51 7.66 -3.92
N PHE A 16 -14.22 7.35 -3.84
CA PHE A 16 -13.18 8.26 -4.32
C PHE A 16 -13.39 8.55 -5.81
N ILE A 17 -13.51 9.83 -6.16
CA ILE A 17 -13.58 10.29 -7.54
C ILE A 17 -12.26 10.99 -7.84
N ARG A 18 -11.55 10.53 -8.87
CA ARG A 18 -10.30 11.17 -9.30
C ARG A 18 -10.56 12.63 -9.67
N PRO A 19 -9.77 13.59 -9.14
CA PRO A 19 -9.86 14.98 -9.57
C PRO A 19 -9.58 15.13 -11.07
N ARG A 20 -10.27 16.06 -11.75
CA ARG A 20 -10.02 16.35 -13.17
C ARG A 20 -8.65 16.99 -13.43
N ALA A 21 -8.16 17.77 -12.47
CA ALA A 21 -6.86 18.44 -12.52
C ALA A 21 -6.09 18.15 -11.21
N PRO A 22 -5.55 16.93 -11.05
CA PRO A 22 -4.81 16.55 -9.85
C PRO A 22 -3.48 17.33 -9.77
N SER A 23 -3.09 17.72 -8.55
CA SER A 23 -1.76 18.29 -8.29
C SER A 23 -0.65 17.28 -8.68
N PRO A 24 0.60 17.71 -8.91
CA PRO A 24 1.71 16.79 -9.17
C PRO A 24 1.86 15.68 -8.12
N TYR A 25 1.67 15.99 -6.84
CA TYR A 25 1.69 15.01 -5.75
C TYR A 25 0.55 14.00 -5.84
N MET A 26 -0.67 14.47 -6.12
CA MET A 26 -1.82 13.58 -6.32
C MET A 26 -1.62 12.68 -7.54
N ARG A 27 -1.03 13.19 -8.63
CA ARG A 27 -0.67 12.36 -9.80
C ARG A 27 0.31 11.25 -9.43
N SER A 28 1.36 11.57 -8.68
CA SER A 28 2.32 10.58 -8.20
C SER A 28 1.66 9.50 -7.33
N LEU A 29 0.77 9.90 -6.41
CA LEU A 29 -0.05 8.98 -5.61
C LEU A 29 -0.95 8.09 -6.48
N LEU A 30 -1.61 8.64 -7.49
CA LEU A 30 -2.48 7.88 -8.38
C LEU A 30 -1.68 6.84 -9.19
N VAL A 31 -0.47 7.18 -9.65
CA VAL A 31 0.43 6.23 -10.30
C VAL A 31 0.83 5.11 -9.32
N TYR A 32 1.13 5.45 -8.06
CA TYR A 32 1.39 4.44 -7.01
C TYR A 32 0.21 3.47 -6.87
N ILE A 33 -1.02 3.97 -6.71
CA ILE A 33 -2.23 3.15 -6.53
C ILE A 33 -2.48 2.27 -7.76
N ASP A 34 -2.37 2.85 -8.95
CA ASP A 34 -2.56 2.12 -10.22
C ASP A 34 -1.54 1.01 -10.38
N ALA A 35 -0.27 1.28 -10.08
CA ALA A 35 0.80 0.30 -10.15
C ALA A 35 0.59 -0.86 -9.16
N VAL A 36 0.14 -0.58 -7.92
CA VAL A 36 -0.19 -1.63 -6.94
C VAL A 36 -1.35 -2.49 -7.43
N ASN A 37 -2.45 -1.87 -7.89
CA ASN A 37 -3.63 -2.60 -8.38
C ASN A 37 -3.31 -3.45 -9.62
N ALA A 38 -2.51 -2.92 -10.54
CA ALA A 38 -2.08 -3.61 -11.75
C ALA A 38 -0.97 -4.64 -11.50
N ARG A 39 -0.42 -4.70 -10.27
CA ARG A 39 0.78 -5.48 -9.91
C ARG A 39 1.99 -5.14 -10.81
N ASP A 40 2.07 -3.90 -11.27
CA ASP A 40 3.16 -3.38 -12.08
C ASP A 40 4.27 -2.83 -11.17
N PHE A 41 5.15 -3.73 -10.74
CA PHE A 41 6.29 -3.37 -9.89
C PHE A 41 7.32 -2.49 -10.59
N GLY A 42 7.30 -2.42 -11.92
CA GLY A 42 8.16 -1.54 -12.70
C GLY A 42 7.70 -0.10 -12.53
N SER A 43 6.43 0.18 -12.85
CA SER A 43 5.81 1.49 -12.61
C SER A 43 5.85 1.88 -11.13
N LEU A 44 5.60 0.92 -10.23
CA LEU A 44 5.70 1.17 -8.78
C LEU A 44 7.11 1.62 -8.35
N ALA A 45 8.17 1.07 -8.94
CA ALA A 45 9.52 1.50 -8.62
C ALA A 45 9.82 2.93 -9.09
N THR A 46 9.15 3.42 -10.14
CA THR A 46 9.39 4.76 -10.70
C THR A 46 8.91 5.88 -9.79
N VAL A 47 7.88 5.65 -8.97
CA VAL A 47 7.34 6.66 -8.05
C VAL A 47 8.19 6.87 -6.80
N PHE A 48 9.18 6.00 -6.55
CA PHE A 48 10.03 6.09 -5.36
C PHE A 48 11.37 6.77 -5.63
N ASP A 49 11.76 7.63 -4.70
CA ASP A 49 13.10 8.18 -4.59
C ASP A 49 14.09 7.06 -4.26
N ASP A 50 15.34 7.15 -4.73
CA ASP A 50 16.33 6.11 -4.48
C ASP A 50 16.74 6.04 -2.99
N ALA A 51 16.56 7.15 -2.26
CA ALA A 51 16.74 7.22 -0.81
C ALA A 51 15.44 6.91 -0.03
N LEU A 52 14.50 6.17 -0.62
CA LEU A 52 13.25 5.79 0.05
C LEU A 52 13.51 5.14 1.42
N GLU A 53 12.83 5.66 2.44
CA GLU A 53 12.61 4.97 3.71
C GLU A 53 11.12 4.66 3.88
N HIS A 54 10.76 3.38 3.81
CA HIS A 54 9.42 2.92 4.16
C HIS A 54 9.40 2.32 5.57
N ARG A 55 8.49 2.82 6.41
CA ARG A 55 8.30 2.37 7.80
C ARG A 55 6.89 1.81 7.97
N ILE A 56 6.81 0.51 8.24
CA ILE A 56 5.58 -0.17 8.62
C ILE A 56 5.39 -0.02 10.14
N LEU A 57 4.25 0.50 10.54
CA LEU A 57 3.88 0.90 11.89
C LEU A 57 2.59 0.17 12.31
N PRO A 58 2.33 -0.01 13.61
CA PRO A 58 3.04 0.53 14.78
C PRO A 58 4.42 -0.10 15.03
N LYS A 59 5.27 0.62 15.80
CA LYS A 59 6.63 0.15 16.17
C LYS A 59 6.64 -1.20 16.88
N SER A 60 5.54 -1.57 17.55
CA SER A 60 5.37 -2.88 18.20
C SER A 60 5.46 -4.06 17.24
N LEU A 61 5.26 -3.86 15.94
CA LEU A 61 5.47 -4.88 14.92
C LEU A 61 6.96 -5.19 14.67
N ALA A 62 7.88 -4.39 15.20
CA ALA A 62 9.33 -4.53 15.05
C ALA A 62 9.78 -4.75 13.58
N ARG A 63 9.06 -4.16 12.63
CA ARG A 63 9.41 -4.25 11.20
C ARG A 63 10.63 -3.39 10.91
N PRO A 64 11.56 -3.86 10.07
CA PRO A 64 12.69 -3.05 9.65
C PRO A 64 12.22 -1.87 8.77
N VAL A 65 13.03 -0.83 8.71
CA VAL A 65 12.87 0.21 7.68
C VAL A 65 13.25 -0.41 6.33
N LEU A 66 12.34 -0.33 5.36
CA LEU A 66 12.55 -0.88 4.03
C LEU A 66 13.11 0.20 3.10
N THR A 67 14.20 -0.12 2.41
CA THR A 67 14.70 0.67 1.28
C THR A 67 13.80 0.45 0.05
N LYS A 68 13.97 1.27 -1.00
CA LYS A 68 13.27 1.10 -2.28
C LYS A 68 13.29 -0.35 -2.79
N LYS A 69 14.50 -0.94 -2.88
CA LYS A 69 14.64 -2.32 -3.34
C LYS A 69 13.88 -3.31 -2.44
N LEU A 70 14.09 -3.22 -1.13
CA LEU A 70 13.46 -4.13 -0.17
C LEU A 70 11.93 -3.99 -0.17
N TYR A 71 11.41 -2.79 -0.39
CA TYR A 71 9.98 -2.55 -0.43
C TYR A 71 9.32 -3.10 -1.70
N ILE A 72 9.98 -2.99 -2.85
CA ILE A 72 9.51 -3.63 -4.09
C ILE A 72 9.55 -5.16 -3.95
N ASP A 73 10.61 -5.72 -3.37
CA ASP A 73 10.73 -7.16 -3.12
C ASP A 73 9.64 -7.64 -2.13
N TYR A 74 9.34 -6.83 -1.11
CA TYR A 74 8.23 -7.06 -0.19
C TYR A 74 6.89 -7.11 -0.92
N TRP A 75 6.58 -6.12 -1.77
CA TRP A 75 5.33 -6.11 -2.54
C TRP A 75 5.19 -7.31 -3.46
N ARG A 76 6.26 -7.75 -4.14
CA ARG A 76 6.25 -8.98 -4.95
C ARG A 76 5.87 -10.20 -4.11
N SER A 77 6.46 -10.31 -2.93
CA SER A 77 6.22 -11.43 -2.01
C SER A 77 4.80 -11.42 -1.47
N VAL A 78 4.28 -10.23 -1.11
CA VAL A 78 2.89 -10.05 -0.66
C VAL A 78 1.91 -10.41 -1.78
N MET A 79 2.08 -9.84 -2.96
CA MET A 79 1.17 -10.05 -4.09
C MET A 79 1.10 -11.51 -4.56
N ALA A 80 2.17 -12.28 -4.37
CA ALA A 80 2.16 -13.72 -4.66
C ALA A 80 1.22 -14.52 -3.75
N MET A 81 0.82 -13.98 -2.59
CA MET A 81 -0.14 -14.61 -1.69
C MET A 81 -1.60 -14.34 -2.07
N PHE A 82 -1.86 -13.45 -3.03
CA PHE A 82 -3.20 -13.00 -3.39
C PHE A 82 -3.60 -13.43 -4.80
N SER A 83 -4.75 -14.10 -4.93
CA SER A 83 -5.39 -14.33 -6.23
C SER A 83 -5.97 -13.02 -6.76
N GLN A 84 -6.53 -12.19 -5.88
CA GLN A 84 -7.08 -10.87 -6.16
C GLN A 84 -6.64 -9.89 -5.07
N PHE A 85 -6.27 -8.67 -5.44
CA PHE A 85 -5.87 -7.66 -4.47
C PHE A 85 -6.17 -6.26 -5.01
N GLU A 86 -6.84 -5.46 -4.20
CA GLU A 86 -7.13 -4.06 -4.44
C GLU A 86 -6.37 -3.25 -3.39
N GLY A 87 -5.42 -2.44 -3.86
CA GLY A 87 -4.45 -1.69 -3.06
C GLY A 87 -5.03 -0.64 -2.12
N TYR A 88 -6.36 -0.56 -2.01
CA TYR A 88 -7.03 0.29 -1.06
C TYR A 88 -7.42 -0.40 0.24
N THR A 89 -7.65 -1.73 0.33
CA THR A 89 -7.94 -2.44 1.60
C THR A 89 -8.30 -3.94 1.44
N GLU A 90 -8.72 -4.39 0.25
CA GLU A 90 -9.38 -5.69 0.08
C GLU A 90 -8.61 -6.66 -0.82
N GLY A 91 -8.75 -7.95 -0.56
CA GLY A 91 -8.19 -8.98 -1.41
C GLY A 91 -8.71 -10.38 -1.09
N GLU A 92 -8.34 -11.32 -1.93
CA GLU A 92 -8.57 -12.74 -1.73
C GLU A 92 -7.23 -13.47 -1.86
N SER A 93 -6.89 -14.26 -0.85
CA SER A 93 -5.67 -15.05 -0.87
C SER A 93 -5.77 -16.20 -1.88
N VAL A 94 -4.63 -16.75 -2.28
CA VAL A 94 -4.57 -17.94 -3.16
C VAL A 94 -5.28 -19.17 -2.59
N SER A 95 -5.52 -19.19 -1.28
CA SER A 95 -6.29 -20.24 -0.60
C SER A 95 -7.77 -19.86 -0.38
N GLY A 96 -8.25 -18.78 -1.01
CA GLY A 96 -9.64 -18.33 -0.99
C GLY A 96 -10.05 -17.56 0.27
N THR A 97 -9.10 -17.17 1.13
CA THR A 97 -9.43 -16.42 2.35
C THR A 97 -9.46 -14.92 2.06
N ARG A 98 -10.56 -14.28 2.46
CA ARG A 98 -10.71 -12.84 2.31
C ARG A 98 -9.74 -12.08 3.22
N TYR A 99 -9.14 -11.06 2.64
CA TYR A 99 -8.33 -10.07 3.32
C TYR A 99 -9.06 -8.74 3.27
N ASN A 100 -9.29 -8.15 4.43
CA ASN A 100 -9.85 -6.81 4.55
C ASN A 100 -9.13 -6.12 5.71
N ASN A 101 -8.30 -5.15 5.38
CA ASN A 101 -7.47 -4.46 6.35
C ASN A 101 -7.51 -2.96 6.08
N GLU A 102 -7.42 -2.15 7.14
CA GLU A 102 -7.39 -0.69 7.06
C GLU A 102 -5.98 -0.15 7.27
N TYR A 103 -5.68 0.93 6.55
CA TYR A 103 -4.35 1.52 6.53
C TYR A 103 -4.43 3.04 6.57
N MET A 104 -3.50 3.64 7.31
CA MET A 104 -3.19 5.07 7.15
C MET A 104 -1.77 5.19 6.58
N MET A 105 -1.67 5.80 5.40
CA MET A 105 -0.38 6.08 4.76
C MET A 105 -0.04 7.57 4.85
N LEU A 106 1.18 7.88 5.28
CA LEU A 106 1.77 9.21 5.19
C LEU A 106 2.92 9.18 4.18
N MET A 107 2.76 9.94 3.10
CA MET A 107 3.75 10.03 2.02
C MET A 107 4.41 11.41 2.04
N HIS A 108 5.74 11.44 2.13
CA HIS A 108 6.53 12.64 1.96
C HIS A 108 7.27 12.54 0.64
N PHE A 109 7.12 13.57 -0.18
CA PHE A 109 7.70 13.62 -1.50
C PHE A 109 8.99 14.43 -1.53
N SER A 110 9.94 14.04 -2.37
CA SER A 110 11.10 14.85 -2.70
C SER A 110 10.66 16.14 -3.40
N PRO A 111 11.28 17.28 -3.09
CA PRO A 111 11.02 18.51 -3.81
C PRO A 111 11.46 18.36 -5.27
N LEU A 112 10.74 19.03 -6.18
CA LEU A 112 11.15 19.19 -7.57
C LEU A 112 11.69 20.60 -7.77
N THR A 113 12.65 20.72 -8.67
CA THR A 113 13.06 21.99 -9.25
C THR A 113 12.00 22.51 -10.23
N GLN A 114 12.05 23.80 -10.54
CA GLN A 114 11.13 24.41 -11.50
C GLN A 114 11.26 23.78 -12.90
N GLU A 115 12.48 23.49 -13.34
CA GLU A 115 12.78 22.82 -14.61
C GLU A 115 12.16 21.42 -14.67
N GLU A 116 12.26 20.64 -13.59
CA GLU A 116 11.65 19.30 -13.53
C GLU A 116 10.12 19.37 -13.62
N ILE A 117 9.51 20.37 -12.99
CA ILE A 117 8.05 20.60 -13.08
C ILE A 117 7.65 20.94 -14.52
N GLU A 118 8.40 21.82 -15.19
CA GLU A 118 8.15 22.25 -16.57
C GLU A 118 8.33 21.10 -17.56
N ASN A 119 9.29 20.20 -17.31
CA ASN A 119 9.47 18.95 -18.05
C ASN A 119 8.43 17.87 -17.70
N GLY A 120 7.44 18.18 -16.87
CA GLY A 120 6.35 17.29 -16.52
C GLY A 120 6.74 16.16 -15.57
N GLN A 121 7.89 16.25 -14.90
CA GLN A 121 8.28 15.25 -13.92
C GLN A 121 7.32 15.25 -12.73
N LEU A 122 7.14 14.06 -12.14
CA LEU A 122 6.34 13.88 -10.94
C LEU A 122 7.23 13.77 -9.70
N PRO A 123 6.80 14.35 -8.57
CA PRO A 123 7.55 14.27 -7.34
C PRO A 123 7.59 12.81 -6.86
N LYS A 124 8.77 12.35 -6.47
CA LYS A 124 8.97 10.97 -6.00
C LYS A 124 8.75 10.86 -4.50
N ILE A 125 8.24 9.72 -4.03
CA ILE A 125 8.04 9.43 -2.61
C ILE A 125 9.38 9.08 -1.98
N ARG A 126 9.79 9.83 -0.94
CA ARG A 126 11.05 9.65 -0.21
C ARG A 126 10.85 9.04 1.18
N TYR A 127 9.78 9.42 1.87
CA TYR A 127 9.42 8.78 3.13
C TYR A 127 8.00 8.26 3.02
N LEU A 128 7.83 6.97 3.30
CA LEU A 128 6.52 6.35 3.41
C LEU A 128 6.37 5.82 4.84
N LYS A 129 5.25 6.14 5.47
CA LYS A 129 4.87 5.54 6.75
C LYS A 129 3.50 4.92 6.58
N GLU A 130 3.40 3.65 6.88
CA GLU A 130 2.18 2.88 6.76
C GLU A 130 1.78 2.41 8.16
N PHE A 131 0.67 2.90 8.68
CA PHE A 131 0.06 2.37 9.90
C PHE A 131 -0.97 1.33 9.48
N VAL A 132 -0.73 0.08 9.88
CA VAL A 132 -1.60 -1.07 9.59
C VAL A 132 -2.40 -1.45 10.84
N ASP A 133 -3.55 -2.11 10.69
CA ASP A 133 -4.09 -2.92 11.78
C ASP A 133 -3.12 -4.08 12.04
N SER A 134 -2.28 -3.92 13.07
CA SER A 134 -1.24 -4.87 13.41
C SER A 134 -1.81 -6.24 13.81
N THR A 135 -2.95 -6.25 14.49
CA THR A 135 -3.55 -7.48 15.02
C THR A 135 -4.05 -8.32 13.86
N TYR A 136 -4.81 -7.70 12.97
CA TYR A 136 -5.33 -8.36 11.78
C TYR A 136 -4.20 -8.84 10.86
N SER A 137 -3.24 -7.97 10.56
CA SER A 137 -2.12 -8.29 9.66
C SER A 137 -1.31 -9.50 10.14
N VAL A 138 -0.92 -9.53 11.41
CA VAL A 138 -0.10 -10.61 11.98
C VAL A 138 -0.84 -11.94 11.94
N GLN A 139 -2.12 -11.93 12.32
CA GLN A 139 -2.94 -13.13 12.32
C GLN A 139 -3.11 -13.68 10.90
N PHE A 140 -3.52 -12.83 9.95
CA PHE A 140 -3.78 -13.25 8.58
C PHE A 140 -2.54 -13.87 7.92
N PHE A 141 -1.39 -13.20 7.97
CA PHE A 141 -0.18 -13.71 7.29
C PHE A 141 0.35 -14.98 7.92
N LYS A 142 0.21 -15.15 9.24
CA LYS A 142 0.56 -16.39 9.92
C LYS A 142 -0.30 -17.55 9.45
N GLU A 143 -1.62 -17.38 9.49
CA GLU A 143 -2.59 -18.41 9.09
C GLU A 143 -2.48 -18.76 7.61
N GLU A 144 -2.29 -17.76 6.74
CA GLU A 144 -2.12 -17.96 5.30
C GLU A 144 -0.84 -18.75 5.00
N SER A 145 0.27 -18.42 5.66
CA SER A 145 1.54 -19.15 5.49
C SER A 145 1.40 -20.61 5.90
N GLU A 146 0.70 -20.89 7.00
CA GLU A 146 0.43 -22.25 7.46
C GLU A 146 -0.46 -23.02 6.45
N ARG A 147 -1.51 -22.39 5.93
CA ARG A 147 -2.41 -22.98 4.92
C ARG A 147 -1.68 -23.29 3.62
N GLN A 148 -0.85 -22.38 3.11
CA GLN A 148 -0.07 -22.62 1.90
C GLN A 148 0.95 -23.76 2.06
N ARG A 149 1.56 -23.90 3.24
CA ARG A 149 2.47 -25.02 3.52
C ARG A 149 1.72 -26.35 3.43
N GLN A 150 0.54 -26.44 4.05
CA GLN A 150 -0.28 -27.66 4.04
C GLN A 150 -0.74 -28.05 2.63
N LEU A 151 -1.12 -27.07 1.80
CA LEU A 151 -1.50 -27.33 0.40
C LEU A 151 -0.33 -27.89 -0.41
N LYS A 152 0.86 -27.28 -0.30
CA LYS A 152 2.07 -27.76 -0.97
C LYS A 152 2.52 -29.15 -0.52
N GLU A 153 2.23 -29.54 0.72
CA GLU A 153 2.52 -30.89 1.23
C GLU A 153 1.54 -31.92 0.67
N LYS A 154 0.26 -31.56 0.51
CA LYS A 154 -0.76 -32.43 -0.11
C LYS A 154 -0.52 -32.65 -1.60
N ASP A 155 -0.11 -31.62 -2.34
CA ASP A 155 0.17 -31.73 -3.78
C ASP A 155 1.41 -32.58 -4.12
N LYS A 156 2.23 -32.90 -3.12
CA LYS A 156 3.43 -33.74 -3.26
C LYS A 156 3.18 -35.22 -2.92
N GLN A 157 2.00 -35.57 -2.40
CA GLN A 157 1.59 -36.95 -2.10
C GLN A 157 0.77 -37.52 -3.25
#